data_AF-A0A2E6DCJ1-F1
#
_entry.id   AF-A0A2E6DCJ1-F1
#
_cell.length_a   1.000
_cell.length_b   1.000
_cell.length_c   1.000
_cell.angle_alpha   90.00
_cell.angle_beta   90.00
_cell.angle_gamma   90.00
#
_symmetry.space_group_name_H-M   'P 1'
#
loop_
_entity.id
_entity.type
_entity.pdbx_description
1 polymer ?
#
loop_
_entity_poly.entity_id
_entity_poly.type
_entity_poly.pdbx_seq_one_letter_code
_entity_poly.pdbx_strand_id
1 'polypeptide(L)'
;MNYTLEQRFKALCQINRATFFKWRETFMKMYPERSPMDAVLQYWEIVGHDTAKAYLRKVERDKPVSPQIAQMIVDSSLSMGESARVVDNDDEVGVIHDVCPWHDWHVKFDAVEEDQPGCDCWFKTITTDFNRELGTDIEVETVSSIPAGDERCERIFREKDSDRE
;
A
#
# COMPACT_ATOMS: atom_id res chain seq x y z
N MET A 1 -4.68 -33.99 -8.52
CA MET A 1 -4.57 -33.48 -7.14
C MET A 1 -5.23 -32.09 -7.12
N ASN A 2 -6.20 -31.83 -6.24
CA ASN A 2 -6.87 -30.52 -6.16
C ASN A 2 -6.28 -29.72 -5.01
N TYR A 3 -5.75 -28.52 -5.31
CA TYR A 3 -5.25 -27.60 -4.29
C TYR A 3 -6.39 -27.02 -3.46
N THR A 4 -6.15 -26.85 -2.14
CA THR A 4 -7.04 -26.10 -1.23
C THR A 4 -7.09 -24.62 -1.58
N LEU A 5 -8.07 -23.89 -1.06
CA LEU A 5 -8.15 -22.44 -1.25
C LEU A 5 -6.89 -21.73 -0.72
N GLU A 6 -6.41 -22.12 0.46
CA GLU A 6 -5.20 -21.58 1.06
C GLU A 6 -3.96 -21.83 0.19
N GLN A 7 -3.82 -23.04 -0.36
CA GLN A 7 -2.72 -23.36 -1.27
C GLN A 7 -2.76 -22.52 -2.55
N ARG A 8 -3.96 -22.32 -3.13
CA ARG A 8 -4.15 -21.47 -4.31
C ARG A 8 -3.84 -20.02 -4.01
N PHE A 9 -4.29 -19.53 -2.85
CA PHE A 9 -4.03 -18.17 -2.38
C PHE A 9 -2.53 -17.93 -2.19
N LYS A 10 -1.83 -18.80 -1.46
CA LYS A 10 -0.37 -18.72 -1.28
C LYS A 10 0.37 -18.73 -2.62
N ALA A 11 -0.03 -19.58 -3.55
CA ALA A 11 0.54 -19.60 -4.90
C ALA A 11 0.29 -18.28 -5.65
N LEU A 12 -0.92 -17.73 -5.59
CA LEU A 12 -1.28 -16.46 -6.23
C LEU A 12 -0.45 -15.30 -5.68
N CYS A 13 -0.27 -15.20 -4.36
CA CYS A 13 0.55 -14.15 -3.76
C CYS A 13 2.01 -14.23 -4.22
N GLN A 14 2.57 -15.44 -4.35
CA GLN A 14 3.93 -15.63 -4.88
C GLN A 14 4.01 -15.24 -6.37
N ILE A 15 3.01 -15.61 -7.18
CA ILE A 15 2.93 -15.24 -8.59
C ILE A 15 2.83 -13.72 -8.75
N ASN A 16 2.01 -13.06 -7.93
CA ASN A 16 1.80 -11.61 -7.99
C ASN A 16 3.12 -10.86 -7.73
N ARG A 17 3.81 -11.14 -6.62
CA ARG A 17 5.13 -10.56 -6.33
C ARG A 17 6.16 -10.87 -7.42
N ALA A 18 6.24 -12.13 -7.86
CA ALA A 18 7.14 -12.51 -8.94
C ALA A 18 6.89 -11.72 -10.21
N THR A 19 5.63 -11.50 -10.57
CA THR A 19 5.24 -10.76 -11.77
C THR A 19 5.69 -9.31 -11.69
N PHE A 20 5.49 -8.63 -10.55
CA PHE A 20 5.98 -7.27 -10.34
C PHE A 20 7.50 -7.17 -10.54
N PHE A 21 8.29 -8.00 -9.87
CA PHE A 21 9.75 -7.93 -9.98
C PHE A 21 10.28 -8.37 -11.36
N LYS A 22 9.57 -9.25 -12.07
CA LYS A 22 9.89 -9.59 -13.47
C LYS A 22 9.52 -8.48 -14.45
N TRP A 23 8.45 -7.74 -14.19
CA TRP A 23 8.15 -6.52 -14.92
C TRP A 23 9.24 -5.46 -14.71
N ARG A 24 9.66 -5.21 -13.45
CA ARG A 24 10.79 -4.31 -13.12
C ARG A 24 12.07 -4.71 -13.84
N GLU A 25 12.46 -5.98 -13.76
CA GLU A 25 13.65 -6.51 -14.46
C GLU A 25 13.57 -6.30 -15.98
N THR A 26 12.37 -6.48 -16.55
CA THR A 26 12.14 -6.26 -17.99
C THR A 26 12.28 -4.79 -18.35
N PHE A 27 11.72 -3.88 -17.54
CA PHE A 27 11.87 -2.44 -17.72
C PHE A 27 13.34 -2.03 -17.73
N MET A 28 14.13 -2.48 -16.75
CA MET A 28 15.56 -2.17 -16.66
C MET A 28 16.37 -2.66 -17.87
N LYS A 29 16.00 -3.81 -18.45
CA LYS A 29 16.66 -4.35 -19.66
C LYS A 29 16.32 -3.56 -20.92
N MET A 30 15.08 -3.09 -21.02
CA MET A 30 14.61 -2.33 -22.17
C MET A 30 15.04 -0.86 -22.14
N TYR A 31 15.17 -0.30 -20.95
CA TYR A 31 15.44 1.13 -20.72
C TYR A 31 16.57 1.31 -19.69
N PRO A 32 17.80 0.86 -19.99
CA PRO A 32 18.91 0.87 -19.03
C PRO A 32 19.35 2.27 -18.59
N GLU A 33 18.98 3.31 -19.34
CA GLU A 33 19.26 4.71 -19.02
C GLU A 33 18.22 5.35 -18.09
N ARG A 34 17.09 4.65 -17.82
CA ARG A 34 16.01 5.16 -16.99
C ARG A 34 16.14 4.67 -15.55
N SER A 35 15.68 5.52 -14.63
CA SER A 35 15.59 5.20 -13.21
C SER A 35 14.56 4.08 -12.98
N PRO A 36 14.95 2.95 -12.35
CA PRO A 36 14.00 1.91 -11.93
C PRO A 36 13.00 2.44 -10.91
N MET A 37 13.45 3.33 -10.01
CA MET A 37 12.60 4.01 -9.02
C MET A 37 11.45 4.77 -9.69
N ASP A 38 11.72 5.56 -10.73
CA ASP A 38 10.69 6.36 -11.39
C ASP A 38 9.60 5.46 -11.99
N ALA A 39 9.99 4.32 -12.56
CA ALA A 39 9.06 3.33 -13.07
C ALA A 39 8.24 2.68 -11.95
N VAL A 40 8.87 2.33 -10.83
CA VAL A 40 8.19 1.74 -9.67
C VAL A 40 7.19 2.73 -9.05
N LEU A 41 7.56 4.00 -8.88
CA LEU A 41 6.65 5.02 -8.39
C LEU A 41 5.46 5.22 -9.35
N GLN A 42 5.71 5.28 -10.66
CA GLN A 42 4.63 5.38 -11.64
C GLN A 42 3.72 4.15 -11.63
N TYR A 43 4.28 2.94 -11.45
CA TYR A 43 3.49 1.72 -11.30
C TYR A 43 2.57 1.79 -10.08
N TRP A 44 3.11 2.17 -8.91
CA TRP A 44 2.35 2.21 -7.67
C TRP A 44 1.32 3.34 -7.62
N GLU A 45 1.59 4.47 -8.30
CA GLU A 45 0.61 5.53 -8.53
C GLU A 45 -0.60 5.00 -9.34
N ILE A 46 -0.34 4.36 -10.49
CA ILE A 46 -1.41 3.78 -11.33
C ILE A 46 -2.22 2.73 -10.54
N VAL A 47 -1.54 1.82 -9.83
CA VAL A 47 -2.20 0.82 -8.97
C VAL A 47 -2.98 1.48 -7.85
N GLY A 48 -2.49 2.58 -7.28
CA GLY A 48 -3.14 3.35 -6.23
C GLY A 48 -4.48 3.92 -6.68
N HIS A 49 -4.53 4.54 -7.86
CA HIS A 49 -5.77 5.03 -8.46
C HIS A 49 -6.81 3.92 -8.68
N ASP A 50 -6.38 2.79 -9.22
CA ASP A 50 -7.29 1.66 -9.47
C ASP A 50 -7.78 1.02 -8.16
N THR A 51 -6.92 0.98 -7.13
CA THR A 51 -7.28 0.56 -5.77
C THR A 51 -8.33 1.50 -5.19
N ALA A 52 -8.07 2.81 -5.20
CA ALA A 52 -9.01 3.81 -4.69
C ALA A 52 -10.38 3.69 -5.37
N LYS A 53 -10.40 3.59 -6.70
CA LYS A 53 -11.63 3.42 -7.48
C LYS A 53 -12.41 2.16 -7.12
N ALA A 54 -11.73 1.06 -6.79
CA ALA A 54 -12.39 -0.20 -6.41
C ALA A 54 -13.13 -0.08 -5.07
N TYR A 55 -12.58 0.71 -4.13
CA TYR A 55 -13.11 0.84 -2.78
C TYR A 55 -14.00 2.06 -2.56
N LEU A 56 -13.83 3.16 -3.30
CA LEU A 56 -14.73 4.32 -3.27
C LEU A 56 -16.20 3.95 -3.50
N ARG A 57 -16.45 2.88 -4.27
CA ARG A 57 -17.79 2.33 -4.52
C ARG A 57 -18.43 1.66 -3.29
N LYS A 58 -17.64 1.37 -2.27
CA LYS A 58 -18.03 0.66 -1.05
C LYS A 58 -18.02 1.57 0.19
N VAL A 59 -17.58 2.82 0.04
CA VAL A 59 -17.50 3.78 1.15
C VAL A 59 -18.90 4.12 1.65
N GLU A 60 -19.05 4.08 2.97
CA GLU A 60 -20.22 4.58 3.70
C GLU A 60 -20.00 6.07 3.97
N ARG A 61 -20.66 6.92 3.16
CA ARG A 61 -20.44 8.38 3.15
C ARG A 61 -20.90 9.10 4.43
N ASP A 62 -21.71 8.44 5.26
CA ASP A 62 -22.21 8.92 6.54
C ASP A 62 -21.31 8.57 7.72
N LYS A 63 -20.19 7.87 7.48
CA LYS A 63 -19.20 7.49 8.49
C LYS A 63 -17.87 8.22 8.28
N PRO A 64 -17.03 8.35 9.33
CA PRO A 64 -15.67 8.89 9.19
C PRO A 64 -14.89 8.16 8.11
N VAL A 65 -14.12 8.91 7.31
CA VAL A 65 -13.47 8.36 6.11
C VAL A 65 -12.12 7.72 6.46
N SER A 66 -11.37 8.28 7.41
CA SER A 66 -10.04 7.75 7.78
C SER A 66 -10.06 6.29 8.25
N PRO A 67 -10.98 5.84 9.15
CA PRO A 67 -11.10 4.43 9.50
C PRO A 67 -11.41 3.52 8.31
N GLN A 68 -12.20 4.00 7.35
CA GLN A 68 -12.57 3.24 6.16
C GLN A 68 -11.37 3.07 5.21
N ILE A 69 -10.55 4.11 5.04
CA ILE A 69 -9.30 4.04 4.27
C ILE A 69 -8.34 3.04 4.92
N ALA A 70 -8.12 3.16 6.23
CA ALA A 70 -7.23 2.26 6.98
C ALA A 70 -7.68 0.79 6.87
N GLN A 71 -8.98 0.51 7.02
CA GLN A 71 -9.51 -0.84 6.88
C GLN A 71 -9.36 -1.39 5.45
N MET A 72 -9.64 -0.58 4.42
CA MET A 72 -9.43 -0.97 3.03
C MET A 72 -7.99 -1.39 2.75
N ILE A 73 -7.04 -0.63 3.29
CA ILE A 73 -5.61 -0.93 3.15
C ILE A 73 -5.30 -2.27 3.80
N VAL A 74 -5.79 -2.49 5.03
CA VAL A 74 -5.60 -3.76 5.72
C VAL A 74 -6.17 -4.92 4.90
N ASP A 75 -7.38 -4.77 4.36
CA ASP A 75 -8.01 -5.78 3.50
C ASP A 75 -7.17 -6.07 2.24
N SER A 76 -6.60 -5.02 1.64
CA SER A 76 -5.73 -5.11 0.46
C SER A 76 -4.42 -5.83 0.80
N SER A 77 -3.77 -5.47 1.90
CA SER A 77 -2.55 -6.09 2.39
C SER A 77 -2.74 -7.56 2.75
N LEU A 78 -3.82 -7.89 3.46
CA LEU A 78 -4.18 -9.28 3.74
C LEU A 78 -4.41 -10.07 2.45
N SER A 79 -5.03 -9.46 1.43
CA SER A 79 -5.22 -10.06 0.11
C SER A 79 -3.91 -10.26 -0.67
N MET A 80 -2.88 -9.46 -0.38
CA MET A 80 -1.51 -9.63 -0.92
C MET A 80 -0.66 -10.61 -0.10
N GLY A 81 -1.20 -11.12 1.01
CA GLY A 81 -0.54 -12.11 1.88
C GLY A 81 0.38 -11.49 2.92
N GLU A 82 0.18 -10.22 3.27
CA GLU A 82 0.79 -9.55 4.41
C GLU A 82 0.01 -9.87 5.70
N SER A 83 0.61 -9.55 6.86
CA SER A 83 -0.11 -9.46 8.13
C SER A 83 -0.28 -7.99 8.47
N ALA A 84 -1.52 -7.51 8.48
CA ALA A 84 -1.84 -6.11 8.75
C ALA A 84 -3.06 -5.95 9.66
N ARG A 85 -3.13 -4.84 10.39
CA ARG A 85 -4.26 -4.51 11.28
C ARG A 85 -4.43 -3.00 11.43
N VAL A 86 -5.68 -2.59 11.67
CA VAL A 86 -6.00 -1.21 12.06
C VAL A 86 -5.71 -1.04 13.55
N VAL A 87 -5.20 0.13 13.93
CA VAL A 87 -5.12 0.61 15.31
C VAL A 87 -5.88 1.91 15.38
N ASP A 88 -6.80 2.03 16.33
CA ASP A 88 -7.61 3.22 16.51
C ASP A 88 -7.25 3.86 17.85
N ASN A 89 -6.82 5.12 17.79
CA ASN A 89 -6.61 5.99 18.93
C ASN A 89 -7.53 7.19 18.73
N ASP A 90 -8.12 7.75 19.79
CA ASP A 90 -9.25 8.70 19.72
C ASP A 90 -9.12 9.87 18.70
N ASP A 91 -7.91 10.25 18.27
CA ASP A 91 -7.63 11.29 17.27
C ASP A 91 -6.88 10.80 16.00
N GLU A 92 -6.43 9.53 15.94
CA GLU A 92 -5.54 9.02 14.90
C GLU A 92 -5.87 7.56 14.53
N VAL A 93 -5.96 7.28 13.23
CA VAL A 93 -6.13 5.90 12.74
C VAL A 93 -4.81 5.39 12.19
N GLY A 94 -4.27 4.34 12.80
CA GLY A 94 -3.06 3.65 12.39
C GLY A 94 -3.33 2.41 11.53
N VAL A 95 -2.40 2.11 10.63
CA VAL A 95 -2.25 0.80 10.00
C VAL A 95 -0.88 0.25 10.36
N ILE A 96 -0.86 -0.96 10.90
CA ILE A 96 0.36 -1.69 11.24
C ILE A 96 0.49 -2.92 10.34
N HIS A 97 1.66 -3.08 9.73
CA HIS A 97 2.08 -4.29 9.03
C HIS A 97 3.12 -5.03 9.86
N ASP A 98 2.69 -6.10 10.53
CA ASP A 98 3.56 -6.94 11.37
C ASP A 98 4.44 -7.88 10.54
N VAL A 99 3.98 -8.27 9.34
CA VAL A 99 4.74 -9.11 8.39
C VAL A 99 4.51 -8.65 6.97
N CYS A 100 5.59 -8.30 6.27
CA CYS A 100 5.56 -7.86 4.88
C CYS A 100 6.46 -8.75 3.99
N PRO A 101 5.91 -9.73 3.24
CA PRO A 101 6.70 -10.56 2.33
C PRO A 101 7.26 -9.76 1.16
N TRP A 102 6.79 -8.54 0.87
CA TRP A 102 7.37 -7.72 -0.20
C TRP A 102 8.80 -7.32 0.10
N HIS A 103 9.16 -7.09 1.37
CA HIS A 103 10.51 -6.73 1.76
C HIS A 103 11.54 -7.80 1.38
N ASP A 104 11.26 -9.07 1.68
CA ASP A 104 12.11 -10.20 1.29
C ASP A 104 12.34 -10.26 -0.23
N TRP A 105 11.32 -9.86 -1.01
CA TRP A 105 11.44 -9.80 -2.46
C TRP A 105 12.27 -8.60 -2.92
N HIS A 106 12.11 -7.42 -2.31
CA HIS A 106 12.98 -6.27 -2.60
C HIS A 106 14.45 -6.59 -2.27
N VAL A 107 14.71 -7.27 -1.14
CA VAL A 107 16.06 -7.77 -0.79
C VAL A 107 16.59 -8.73 -1.85
N LYS A 108 15.79 -9.72 -2.25
CA LYS A 108 16.18 -10.72 -3.27
C LYS A 108 16.54 -10.11 -4.62
N PHE A 109 15.94 -8.97 -4.97
CA PHE A 109 16.13 -8.29 -6.25
C PHE A 109 17.02 -7.05 -6.18
N ASP A 110 17.71 -6.83 -5.04
CA ASP A 110 18.58 -5.69 -4.81
C ASP A 110 17.85 -4.36 -5.08
N ALA A 111 16.67 -4.22 -4.49
CA ALA A 111 15.70 -3.16 -4.76
C ALA A 111 15.08 -2.58 -3.47
N VAL A 112 15.75 -2.73 -2.32
CA VAL A 112 15.21 -2.28 -1.01
C VAL A 112 14.90 -0.79 -0.98
N GLU A 113 15.69 0.03 -1.68
CA GLU A 113 15.49 1.47 -1.77
C GLU A 113 14.12 1.84 -2.38
N GLU A 114 13.52 0.97 -3.19
CA GLU A 114 12.23 1.19 -3.86
C GLU A 114 11.01 0.80 -3.02
N ASP A 115 11.22 0.04 -1.93
CA ASP A 115 10.14 -0.58 -1.16
C ASP A 115 9.25 0.45 -0.44
N GLN A 116 9.84 1.20 0.51
CA GLN A 116 9.11 2.22 1.25
C GLN A 116 8.55 3.32 0.31
N PRO A 117 9.31 3.88 -0.63
CA PRO A 117 8.76 4.88 -1.56
C PRO A 117 7.59 4.35 -2.40
N GLY A 118 7.65 3.09 -2.83
CA GLY A 118 6.54 2.45 -3.55
C GLY A 118 5.29 2.33 -2.69
N CYS A 119 5.42 1.88 -1.44
CA CYS A 119 4.32 1.91 -0.49
C CYS A 119 3.78 3.34 -0.33
N ASP A 120 4.62 4.30 0.06
CA ASP A 120 4.21 5.67 0.34
C ASP A 120 3.46 6.31 -0.84
N CYS A 121 3.92 6.03 -2.06
CA CYS A 121 3.24 6.43 -3.29
C CYS A 121 1.83 5.84 -3.39
N TRP A 122 1.68 4.53 -3.19
CA TRP A 122 0.38 3.85 -3.22
C TRP A 122 -0.59 4.43 -2.17
N PHE A 123 -0.13 4.58 -0.92
CA PHE A 123 -0.92 5.15 0.17
C PHE A 123 -1.35 6.59 -0.11
N LYS A 124 -0.42 7.46 -0.50
CA LYS A 124 -0.70 8.87 -0.82
C LYS A 124 -1.66 9.03 -1.98
N THR A 125 -1.52 8.19 -3.02
CA THR A 125 -2.39 8.22 -4.19
C THR A 125 -3.82 7.88 -3.80
N ILE A 126 -4.01 6.83 -3.00
CA ILE A 126 -5.31 6.43 -2.48
C ILE A 126 -5.96 7.56 -1.68
N THR A 127 -5.23 8.12 -0.70
CA THR A 127 -5.74 9.19 0.15
C THR A 127 -6.12 10.43 -0.67
N THR A 128 -5.30 10.77 -1.67
CA THR A 128 -5.56 11.90 -2.59
C THR A 128 -6.86 11.71 -3.36
N ASP A 129 -7.10 10.52 -3.91
CA ASP A 129 -8.34 10.22 -4.63
C ASP A 129 -9.56 10.21 -3.70
N PHE A 130 -9.43 9.69 -2.48
CA PHE A 130 -10.51 9.77 -1.49
C PHE A 130 -10.86 11.21 -1.12
N ASN A 131 -9.84 12.04 -0.83
CA ASN A 131 -10.02 13.46 -0.54
C ASN A 131 -10.75 14.18 -1.68
N ARG A 132 -10.33 13.95 -2.93
CA ARG A 132 -10.98 14.54 -4.10
C ARG A 132 -12.44 14.12 -4.25
N GLU A 133 -12.74 12.83 -4.09
CA GLU A 133 -14.07 12.27 -4.40
C GLU A 133 -15.08 12.44 -3.26
N LEU A 134 -14.61 12.58 -2.02
CA LEU A 134 -15.45 12.68 -0.82
C LEU A 134 -15.42 14.09 -0.19
N GLY A 135 -14.53 14.97 -0.63
CA GLY A 135 -14.39 16.31 -0.07
C GLY A 135 -13.76 16.32 1.33
N THR A 136 -12.87 15.37 1.61
CA THR A 136 -12.14 15.27 2.89
C THR A 136 -10.73 15.84 2.76
N ASP A 137 -10.08 16.08 3.91
CA ASP A 137 -8.67 16.46 3.98
C ASP A 137 -7.91 15.50 4.92
N ILE A 138 -7.59 14.33 4.39
CA ILE A 138 -6.87 13.27 5.10
C ILE A 138 -5.41 13.28 4.66
N GLU A 139 -4.49 13.17 5.60
CA GLU A 139 -3.07 12.91 5.34
C GLU A 139 -2.66 11.54 5.83
N VAL A 140 -1.68 10.94 5.16
CA VAL A 140 -1.05 9.68 5.56
C VAL A 140 0.46 9.88 5.74
N GLU A 141 0.98 9.43 6.87
CA GLU A 141 2.39 9.49 7.22
C GLU A 141 2.92 8.09 7.57
N THR A 142 4.08 7.73 7.03
CA THR A 142 4.83 6.54 7.45
C THR A 142 5.71 6.90 8.63
N VAL A 143 5.49 6.24 9.77
CA VAL A 143 6.15 6.53 11.06
C VAL A 143 7.27 5.54 11.36
N SER A 144 7.14 4.31 10.89
CA SER A 144 8.19 3.29 10.90
C SER A 144 8.07 2.40 9.67
N SER A 145 9.18 1.80 9.23
CA SER A 145 9.17 0.89 8.10
C SER A 145 10.26 -0.19 8.17
N ILE A 146 9.89 -1.41 7.80
CA ILE A 146 10.81 -2.53 7.67
C ILE A 146 11.99 -2.20 6.71
N PRO A 147 11.78 -1.56 5.55
CA PRO A 147 12.90 -1.16 4.68
C PRO A 147 13.90 -0.19 5.32
N ALA A 148 13.47 0.61 6.30
CA ALA A 148 14.35 1.50 7.07
C ALA A 148 15.05 0.79 8.24
N GLY A 149 14.78 -0.50 8.46
CA GLY A 149 15.36 -1.30 9.53
C GLY A 149 14.51 -1.42 10.80
N ASP A 150 13.27 -0.93 10.78
CA ASP A 150 12.34 -1.08 11.90
C ASP A 150 11.74 -2.50 11.96
N GLU A 151 11.18 -2.88 13.12
CA GLU A 151 10.57 -4.20 13.30
C GLU A 151 9.26 -4.39 12.52
N ARG A 152 8.58 -3.29 12.17
CA ARG A 152 7.27 -3.30 11.51
C ARG A 152 7.09 -2.02 10.69
N CYS A 153 6.12 -2.02 9.77
CA CYS A 153 5.69 -0.77 9.14
C CYS A 153 4.48 -0.21 9.88
N GLU A 154 4.50 1.09 10.15
CA GLU A 154 3.40 1.80 10.79
C GLU A 154 3.09 3.08 10.02
N ARG A 155 1.79 3.29 9.75
CA ARG A 155 1.28 4.44 9.02
C ARG A 155 0.12 5.05 9.77
N ILE A 156 0.07 6.37 9.85
CA ILE A 156 -0.99 7.10 10.55
C ILE A 156 -1.77 7.93 9.55
N PHE A 157 -3.10 7.87 9.63
CA PHE A 157 -4.06 8.67 8.89
C PHE A 157 -4.64 9.74 9.82
N ARG A 158 -4.58 10.99 9.38
CA ARG A 158 -5.09 12.15 10.14
C ARG A 158 -6.05 12.96 9.31
N GLU A 159 -7.20 13.29 9.88
CA GLU A 159 -8.09 14.31 9.31
C GLU A 159 -7.57 15.68 9.74
N LYS A 160 -7.39 16.59 8.79
CA LYS A 160 -7.14 17.99 9.09
C LYS A 160 -8.46 18.64 9.45
N ASP A 161 -8.59 19.08 10.70
CA ASP A 161 -9.72 19.89 11.15
C ASP A 161 -9.91 21.08 10.20
N SER A 162 -11.07 21.15 9.54
CA SER A 162 -11.45 22.29 8.70
C SER A 162 -11.89 23.53 9.51
N ASP A 163 -11.88 23.45 10.85
CA ASP A 163 -12.40 24.46 11.79
C ASP A 163 -11.39 24.86 12.89
N ARG A 164 -10.10 25.01 12.56
CA ARG A 164 -9.11 25.69 13.43
C ARG A 164 -8.57 26.98 12.80
N GLU A 165 -9.45 27.93 12.52
CA GLU A 165 -9.14 29.37 12.46
C GLU A 165 -10.23 30.18 13.18
#